data_AF-A0A520IEC2-F1
#
_entry.id   AF-A0A520IEC2-F1
#
_cell.length_a   1.000
_cell.length_b   1.000
_cell.length_c   1.000
_cell.angle_alpha   90.00
_cell.angle_beta   90.00
_cell.angle_gamma   90.00
#
_symmetry.space_group_name_H-M   'P 1'
#
loop_
_entity.id
_entity.type
_entity.pdbx_description
1 polymer ?
#
loop_
_entity_poly.entity_id
_entity_poly.type
_entity_poly.pdbx_seq_one_letter_code
_entity_poly.pdbx_strand_id
1 'polypeptide(L)' 'HTAETDAVFPHAYSFDDGMMHPGDVPGLGVDIDEDLAATYDYKRAYLPVARLEDGTLCNW' A
#
# COMPACT_ATOMS: atom_id res chain seq x y z
N HIS A 1 6.09 3.88 -4.90
CA HIS A 1 6.10 3.20 -3.60
C HIS A 1 7.46 2.53 -3.41
N THR A 2 7.55 1.32 -2.82
CA THR A 2 8.73 0.46 -3.08
C THR A 2 8.62 -0.10 -4.49
N ALA A 3 9.74 -0.49 -5.09
CA ALA A 3 9.77 -1.01 -6.45
C ALA A 3 8.95 -2.30 -6.60
N GLU A 4 8.89 -3.13 -5.56
CA GLU A 4 8.11 -4.38 -5.55
C GLU A 4 6.61 -4.12 -5.59
N THR A 5 6.11 -3.16 -4.81
CA THR A 5 4.69 -2.75 -4.85
C THR A 5 4.32 -2.19 -6.21
N ASP A 6 5.18 -1.34 -6.79
CA ASP A 6 4.94 -0.74 -8.10
C ASP A 6 4.99 -1.78 -9.23
N ALA A 7 5.77 -2.86 -9.08
CA ALA A 7 5.82 -3.97 -10.02
C ALA A 7 4.59 -4.90 -9.94
N VAL A 8 4.13 -5.23 -8.72
CA VAL A 8 2.96 -6.11 -8.52
C VAL A 8 1.65 -5.40 -8.87
N PHE A 9 1.58 -4.08 -8.65
CA PHE A 9 0.41 -3.27 -8.97
C PHE A 9 0.75 -2.22 -10.02
N PRO A 10 0.82 -2.58 -11.32
CA PRO A 10 1.00 -1.60 -12.38
C PRO A 10 -0.07 -0.52 -12.32
N HIS A 11 0.35 0.75 -12.41
CA HIS A 11 -0.55 1.89 -12.27
C HIS A 11 -0.18 3.07 -13.17
N ALA A 12 -1.17 3.90 -13.48
CA ALA A 12 -1.04 5.09 -14.31
C ALA A 12 -0.75 6.36 -13.51
N TYR A 13 -0.93 6.34 -12.19
CA TYR A 13 -0.70 7.53 -11.38
C TYR A 13 0.79 7.88 -11.33
N SER A 14 1.08 9.18 -11.21
CA SER A 14 2.42 9.70 -10.96
C SER A 14 2.41 10.64 -9.76
N PHE A 15 3.59 10.81 -9.18
CA PHE A 15 3.83 11.80 -8.13
C PHE A 15 4.79 12.85 -8.67
N ASP A 16 4.35 14.09 -8.74
CA ASP A 16 5.15 15.20 -9.26
C ASP A 16 4.85 16.47 -8.44
N ASP A 17 5.91 17.23 -8.14
CA ASP A 17 5.83 18.48 -7.38
C ASP A 17 4.96 18.43 -6.10
N GLY A 18 5.02 17.30 -5.37
CA GLY A 18 4.28 17.12 -4.11
C GLY A 18 2.81 16.70 -4.28
N MET A 19 2.36 16.46 -5.51
CA MET A 19 0.99 16.13 -5.86
C MET A 19 0.88 14.75 -6.51
N MET A 20 -0.26 14.09 -6.31
CA MET A 20 -0.60 12.85 -6.98
C MET A 20 -1.48 13.15 -8.19
N HIS A 21 -1.11 12.59 -9.35
CA HIS A 21 -1.87 12.70 -10.58
C HIS A 21 -2.38 11.32 -10.99
N PRO A 22 -3.69 11.11 -11.19
CA PRO A 22 -4.25 9.76 -11.36
C PRO A 22 -3.94 9.10 -12.72
N GLY A 23 -3.56 9.89 -13.74
CA GLY A 23 -3.46 9.43 -15.12
C GLY A 23 -4.82 9.41 -15.85
N ASP A 24 -4.78 9.10 -17.15
CA ASP A 24 -5.94 9.20 -18.06
C ASP A 24 -6.45 7.85 -18.58
N VAL A 25 -5.89 6.74 -18.09
CA VAL A 25 -6.32 5.38 -18.48
C VAL A 25 -7.76 5.14 -17.97
N PRO A 26 -8.66 4.55 -18.77
CA PRO A 26 -10.02 4.25 -18.34
C PRO A 26 -10.07 3.40 -17.05
N GLY A 27 -11.06 3.65 -16.21
CA GLY A 27 -11.19 2.99 -14.91
C GLY A 27 -10.36 3.67 -13.83
N LEU A 28 -9.84 2.91 -12.87
CA LEU A 28 -9.00 3.43 -11.79
C LEU A 28 -7.52 3.59 -12.19
N GLY A 29 -7.14 3.12 -13.38
CA GLY A 29 -5.75 3.16 -13.84
C GLY A 29 -4.79 2.30 -13.00
N VAL A 30 -5.27 1.21 -12.40
CA VAL A 30 -4.46 0.23 -11.66
C VAL A 30 -4.89 -1.19 -12.03
N ASP A 31 -3.92 -2.10 -12.05
CA ASP A 31 -4.13 -3.54 -12.27
C ASP A 31 -3.26 -4.37 -11.30
N ILE A 32 -3.34 -5.69 -11.36
CA ILE A 32 -2.51 -6.62 -10.59
C ILE A 32 -1.82 -7.64 -11.51
N ASP A 33 -0.51 -7.81 -11.35
CA ASP A 33 0.21 -8.94 -11.93
C ASP A 33 0.06 -10.16 -11.01
N GLU A 34 -0.90 -11.04 -11.33
CA GLU A 34 -1.22 -12.21 -10.50
C GLU A 34 -0.07 -13.22 -10.40
N ASP A 35 0.71 -13.40 -11.48
CA ASP A 35 1.83 -14.35 -11.50
C ASP A 35 2.96 -13.85 -10.59
N LEU A 36 3.27 -12.54 -10.61
CA LEU A 36 4.24 -11.95 -9.71
C LEU A 36 3.72 -11.91 -8.26
N ALA A 37 2.46 -11.55 -8.06
CA ALA A 37 1.83 -11.53 -6.74
C ALA A 37 1.90 -12.90 -6.05
N ALA A 38 1.72 -14.00 -6.80
CA ALA A 38 1.78 -15.37 -6.28
C ALA A 38 3.16 -15.75 -5.70
N THR A 39 4.23 -15.00 -6.01
CA THR A 39 5.56 -15.22 -5.42
C THR A 39 5.70 -14.64 -4.00
N TYR A 40 4.76 -13.81 -3.56
CA TYR A 40 4.75 -13.17 -2.25
C TYR A 40 3.69 -13.79 -1.34
N ASP A 41 4.09 -14.76 -0.52
CA ASP A 41 3.19 -15.40 0.44
C ASP A 41 2.64 -14.41 1.48
N TYR A 42 1.37 -14.62 1.85
CA TYR A 42 0.75 -13.87 2.93
C TYR A 42 1.57 -13.97 4.22
N LYS A 43 1.91 -12.80 4.79
CA LYS A 43 2.56 -12.70 6.10
C LYS A 43 1.68 -11.90 7.04
N ARG A 44 1.25 -12.55 8.12
CA ARG A 44 0.49 -11.91 9.19
C ARG A 44 1.26 -10.74 9.81
N ALA A 45 0.62 -9.58 9.86
CA ALA A 45 1.11 -8.39 10.55
C ALA A 45 -0.06 -7.74 11.31
N TYR A 46 0.21 -7.20 12.49
CA TYR A 46 -0.76 -6.48 13.30
C TYR A 46 -0.30 -5.03 13.46
N LEU A 47 -1.25 -4.10 13.49
CA LEU A 47 -0.95 -2.76 14.02
C LEU A 47 -0.61 -2.87 15.52
N PRO A 48 0.25 -2.00 16.05
CA PRO A 48 0.51 -1.95 17.48
C PRO A 48 -0.73 -1.51 18.28
N VAL A 49 -0.65 -1.66 19.59
CA VAL A 49 -1.60 -1.07 20.55
C VAL A 49 -0.87 -0.08 21.43
N ALA A 50 -1.55 0.97 21.89
CA ALA A 50 -1.00 1.90 22.86
C ALA A 50 -1.59 1.67 24.26
N ARG A 51 -0.77 1.92 25.28
CA ARG A 51 -1.19 1.94 26.68
C ARG A 51 -0.62 3.19 27.34
N LEU A 52 -1.37 3.75 28.29
CA LEU A 52 -0.87 4.79 29.19
C LEU A 52 0.18 4.19 30.15
N GLU A 53 0.91 5.04 30.87
CA GLU A 53 1.92 4.60 31.84
C GLU A 53 1.33 3.72 32.95
N ASP A 54 0.04 3.88 33.28
CA ASP A 54 -0.69 3.05 34.24
C ASP A 54 -1.18 1.71 33.67
N GLY A 55 -0.93 1.44 32.38
CA GLY A 55 -1.33 0.22 31.68
C GLY A 55 -2.72 0.28 31.04
N THR A 56 -3.50 1.35 31.20
CA THR A 56 -4.82 1.52 30.57
C THR A 56 -4.69 1.49 29.05
N LEU A 57 -5.53 0.68 28.38
CA LEU A 57 -5.58 0.62 26.92
C LEU A 57 -6.02 1.98 26.34
N CYS A 58 -5.31 2.48 25.35
CA CYS A 58 -5.55 3.77 24.73
C CYS A 58 -5.53 3.65 23.20
N ASN A 59 -5.86 4.76 22.54
CA ASN A 59 -5.75 4.92 21.10
C ASN A 59 -4.26 4.87 20.71
N TRP A 60 -3.94 3.95 19.79
CA TRP A 60 -2.66 3.92 19.10
C TRP A 60 -2.59 5.04 18.06
#